data_AF-A0AAC9YFE1-F1
#
_entry.id   AF-A0AAC9YFE1-F1
#
_cell.length_a   1.000
_cell.length_b   1.000
_cell.length_c   1.000
_cell.angle_alpha   90.00
_cell.angle_beta   90.00
_cell.angle_gamma   90.00
#
_symmetry.space_group_name_H-M   'P 1'
#
loop_
_entity.id
_entity.type
_entity.pdbx_description
1 polymer ?
#
loop_
_entity_poly.entity_id
_entity_poly.type
_entity_poly.pdbx_seq_one_letter_code
_entity_poly.pdbx_strand_id
1 'polypeptide(L)'
;MRALERTAVRILSEHKPKLGSRRLKLKLNQAGFQVGRFKTRRLMASLSLIACYPKRYRVTTDSQHNHQIAPNLLDRQFNREYTQ
;
A
#
# COMPACT_ATOMS: atom_id res chain seq x y z
N MET A 1 -24.75 18.98 0.34
CA MET A 1 -24.04 17.74 -0.09
C MET A 1 -23.05 18.00 -1.23
N ARG A 2 -23.43 18.69 -2.31
CA ARG A 2 -22.58 18.98 -3.49
C ARG A 2 -21.20 19.62 -3.18
N ALA A 3 -21.12 20.54 -2.22
CA ALA A 3 -19.85 21.18 -1.86
C ALA A 3 -18.83 20.18 -1.27
N LEU A 4 -19.31 19.21 -0.48
CA LEU A 4 -18.48 18.17 0.12
C LEU A 4 -17.92 17.23 -0.94
N GLU A 5 -18.77 16.82 -1.90
CA GLU A 5 -18.39 15.95 -3.02
C GLU A 5 -17.34 16.61 -3.90
N ARG A 6 -17.55 17.87 -4.31
CA ARG A 6 -16.57 18.66 -5.10
C ARG A 6 -15.23 18.76 -4.38
N THR A 7 -15.26 19.01 -3.08
CA THR A 7 -14.02 19.14 -2.28
C THR A 7 -13.31 17.78 -2.16
N ALA A 8 -14.06 16.69 -1.98
CA ALA A 8 -13.49 15.34 -1.94
C ALA A 8 -12.81 14.96 -3.26
N VAL A 9 -13.43 15.27 -4.41
CA VAL A 9 -12.84 15.05 -5.73
C VAL A 9 -11.59 15.89 -5.93
N ARG A 10 -11.62 17.18 -5.56
CA ARG A 10 -10.45 18.09 -5.62
C ARG A 10 -9.26 17.56 -4.80
N ILE A 11 -9.51 17.13 -3.56
CA ILE A 11 -8.46 16.59 -2.70
C ILE A 11 -7.87 15.29 -3.27
N LEU A 12 -8.71 14.45 -3.89
CA LEU A 12 -8.25 13.21 -4.49
C LEU A 12 -7.43 13.44 -5.77
N SER A 13 -7.83 14.41 -6.60
CA SER A 13 -7.07 14.78 -7.81
C SER A 13 -5.71 15.38 -7.44
N GLU A 14 -5.64 16.23 -6.41
CA GLU A 14 -4.39 16.83 -5.92
C GLU A 14 -3.39 15.78 -5.39
N HIS A 15 -3.87 14.74 -4.68
CA HIS A 15 -2.99 13.80 -3.96
C HIS A 15 -2.74 12.46 -4.67
N LYS A 16 -3.13 12.33 -5.94
CA LYS A 16 -3.28 11.04 -6.66
C LYS A 16 -4.30 10.14 -5.92
N PRO A 17 -4.83 9.07 -6.53
CA PRO A 17 -5.83 8.20 -5.90
C PRO A 17 -5.32 7.38 -4.69
N LYS A 18 -4.33 7.83 -3.91
CA LYS A 18 -3.78 7.12 -2.75
C LYS A 18 -4.57 7.35 -1.45
N LEU A 19 -5.54 8.26 -1.44
CA LEU A 19 -6.27 8.64 -0.23
C LEU A 19 -7.48 7.75 0.01
N GLY A 20 -7.37 6.80 0.95
CA GLY A 20 -8.50 6.06 1.48
C GLY A 20 -9.38 6.88 2.42
N SER A 21 -10.52 6.31 2.82
CA SER A 21 -11.54 6.97 3.67
C SER A 21 -10.99 7.58 4.96
N ARG A 22 -10.01 6.95 5.61
CA ARG A 22 -9.38 7.48 6.84
C ARG A 22 -8.61 8.78 6.58
N ARG A 23 -7.82 8.84 5.50
CA ARG A 23 -7.01 10.02 5.16
C ARG A 23 -7.86 11.13 4.54
N LEU A 24 -8.83 10.76 3.72
CA LEU A 24 -9.80 11.69 3.13
C LEU A 24 -10.62 12.39 4.23
N LYS A 25 -11.04 11.67 5.28
CA LYS A 25 -11.70 12.27 6.45
C LYS A 25 -10.85 13.39 7.08
N LEU A 26 -9.57 13.13 7.33
CA LEU A 26 -8.67 14.13 7.95
C LEU A 26 -8.53 15.36 7.07
N LYS A 27 -8.35 15.17 5.77
CA LYS A 27 -8.25 16.25 4.78
C LYS A 27 -9.55 17.06 4.68
N LEU A 28 -10.70 16.40 4.69
CA LEU A 28 -12.01 17.09 4.70
C LEU A 28 -12.23 17.89 5.98
N ASN A 29 -11.83 17.34 7.14
CA ASN A 29 -11.89 18.07 8.41
C ASN A 29 -10.95 19.28 8.41
N GLN A 30 -9.74 19.16 7.85
CA GLN A 30 -8.82 20.29 7.67
C GLN A 30 -9.37 21.36 6.72
N ALA A 31 -10.16 20.95 5.72
CA ALA A 31 -10.87 21.86 4.83
C ALA A 31 -12.15 22.47 5.45
N GLY A 32 -12.41 22.24 6.75
CA GLY A 32 -13.54 22.83 7.48
C GLY A 32 -14.82 21.99 7.47
N PHE A 33 -14.83 20.80 6.87
CA PHE A 33 -16.00 19.92 6.90
C PHE A 33 -15.91 18.95 8.08
N GLN A 34 -16.79 19.05 9.07
CA GLN A 34 -16.91 17.99 10.09
C GLN A 34 -17.56 16.73 9.50
N VAL A 35 -16.73 15.73 9.19
CA VAL A 35 -17.18 14.44 8.65
C VAL A 35 -16.64 13.25 9.44
N GLY A 36 -17.51 12.30 9.73
CA GLY A 36 -17.15 11.01 10.32
C GLY A 36 -16.67 10.00 9.27
N ARG A 37 -15.89 9.00 9.70
CA ARG A 37 -15.35 7.93 8.84
C ARG A 37 -16.43 7.25 7.99
N PHE A 38 -17.58 6.92 8.57
CA PHE A 38 -18.67 6.24 7.87
C PHE A 38 -19.34 7.11 6.79
N LYS A 39 -19.45 8.42 7.04
CA LYS A 39 -19.97 9.38 6.05
C LYS A 39 -18.99 9.53 4.90
N THR A 40 -17.68 9.64 5.18
CA THR A 40 -16.63 9.63 4.15
C THR A 40 -16.62 8.33 3.34
N ARG A 41 -16.84 7.17 3.98
CA ARG A 41 -16.93 5.87 3.29
C ARG A 41 -18.12 5.83 2.33
N ARG A 42 -19.31 6.26 2.78
CA ARG A 42 -20.50 6.34 1.91
C ARG A 42 -20.29 7.29 0.74
N LEU A 43 -19.69 8.45 1.00
CA LEU A 43 -19.33 9.44 -0.03
C LEU A 43 -18.37 8.85 -1.08
N MET A 44 -17.34 8.12 -0.66
CA MET A 44 -16.42 7.45 -1.59
C MET A 44 -17.13 6.38 -2.41
N ALA A 45 -18.03 5.60 -1.79
CA ALA A 45 -18.80 4.58 -2.48
C ALA A 45 -19.78 5.17 -3.51
N SER A 46 -20.50 6.25 -3.15
CA SER A 46 -21.45 6.91 -4.05
C SER A 46 -20.78 7.61 -5.24
N LEU A 47 -19.55 8.08 -5.06
CA LEU A 47 -18.75 8.72 -6.10
C LEU A 47 -17.81 7.74 -6.81
N SER A 48 -17.91 6.44 -6.53
CA SER A 48 -17.03 5.38 -7.06
C SER A 48 -15.53 5.69 -6.93
N LEU A 49 -15.14 6.42 -5.88
CA LEU A 49 -13.76 6.83 -5.61
C LEU A 49 -13.00 5.67 -4.96
N ILE A 50 -12.03 5.12 -5.70
CA ILE A 50 -11.21 4.01 -5.23
C ILE A 50 -9.82 4.51 -4.85
N ALA A 51 -9.36 4.09 -3.67
CA ALA A 51 -7.98 4.34 -3.27
C ALA A 51 -7.05 3.28 -3.90
N CYS A 52 -6.25 3.70 -4.88
CA CYS A 52 -5.22 2.87 -5.50
C CYS A 52 -3.93 2.90 -4.68
N TYR A 53 -3.53 1.73 -4.18
CA TYR A 53 -2.21 1.53 -3.61
C TYR A 53 -1.20 1.23 -4.73
N PRO A 54 0.03 1.75 -4.67
CA PRO A 54 1.06 1.37 -5.62
C PRO A 54 1.33 -0.14 -5.51
N LYS A 55 1.54 -0.80 -6.65
CA LYS A 55 1.95 -2.22 -6.68
C LYS A 55 3.29 -2.35 -5.93
N ARG A 56 3.45 -3.38 -5.09
CA ARG A 56 4.74 -3.66 -4.44
C ARG A 56 5.80 -3.84 -5.53
N TYR A 57 6.89 -3.10 -5.41
CA TYR A 57 8.04 -3.26 -6.29
C TYR A 57 8.69 -4.62 -6.00
N ARG A 58 8.82 -5.47 -7.02
CA ARG A 58 9.49 -6.78 -6.89
C ARG A 58 10.97 -6.56 -7.18
N VAL A 59 11.78 -6.44 -6.13
CA VAL A 59 13.23 -6.52 -6.25
C VAL A 59 13.57 -7.99 -6.47
N THR A 60 13.85 -8.37 -7.71
CA THR A 60 14.48 -9.66 -7.98
C THR A 60 15.97 -9.47 -7.74
N THR A 61 16.51 -10.07 -6.68
CA THR A 61 17.93 -10.40 -6.65
C THR A 61 18.21 -11.19 -7.92
N ASP A 62 19.24 -10.80 -8.67
CA ASP A 62 19.70 -11.55 -9.84
C ASP A 62 20.29 -12.88 -9.37
N SER A 63 19.42 -13.85 -9.11
CA SER A 63 19.80 -15.20 -8.69
C SER A 63 20.40 -16.02 -9.83
N GLN A 64 20.42 -15.48 -11.05
CA GLN A 64 21.14 -16.04 -12.20
C GLN A 64 22.39 -15.20 -12.52
N HIS A 65 23.06 -14.70 -11.49
CA HIS A 65 24.35 -14.09 -11.69
C HIS A 65 25.39 -15.17 -12.06
N ASN A 66 26.20 -14.89 -13.08
CA ASN A 66 27.32 -15.75 -13.46
C ASN A 66 28.56 -15.52 -12.57
N HIS A 67 28.36 -14.95 -11.37
CA HIS A 67 29.43 -14.73 -10.41
C HIS A 67 29.93 -16.08 -9.88
N GLN A 68 31.25 -16.17 -9.68
CA GLN A 68 31.87 -17.35 -9.12
C GLN A 68 31.30 -17.61 -7.72
N ILE A 69 30.70 -18.79 -7.56
CA ILE A 69 30.29 -19.28 -6.24
C ILE A 69 31.58 -19.50 -5.45
N ALA A 70 31.74 -18.76 -4.35
CA ALA A 70 32.89 -18.94 -3.48
C ALA A 70 32.92 -20.39 -2.95
N PRO A 71 34.07 -21.06 -2.94
CA PRO A 71 34.17 -22.42 -2.47
C PRO A 71 33.73 -22.52 -1.00
N ASN A 72 32.99 -23.57 -0.65
CA ASN A 72 32.57 -23.83 0.72
C ASN A 72 33.78 -24.30 1.55
N LEU A 73 34.51 -23.35 2.13
CA LEU A 73 35.74 -23.62 2.91
C LEU A 73 35.48 -24.35 4.24
N LEU A 74 34.25 -24.30 4.75
CA LEU A 74 33.91 -24.84 6.06
C LEU A 74 33.48 -26.31 5.99
N ASP A 75 33.04 -26.78 4.81
CA ASP A 75 32.55 -28.12 4.45
C ASP A 75 32.05 -29.00 5.63
N ARG A 76 31.11 -28.46 6.40
CA ARG A 76 30.57 -29.17 7.57
C ARG A 76 29.60 -30.25 7.12
N GLN A 77 30.03 -31.50 7.24
CA GLN A 77 29.20 -32.67 7.02
C GLN A 77 28.26 -32.90 8.21
N PHE A 78 27.04 -32.38 8.13
CA PHE A 78 26.00 -32.65 9.12
C PHE A 78 25.34 -34.00 8.82
N ASN A 79 25.97 -35.09 9.25
CA ASN A 79 25.30 -36.39 9.27
C ASN A 79 24.25 -36.40 10.40
N ARG A 80 22.97 -36.45 10.02
CA ARG A 80 21.88 -36.77 10.93
C ARG A 80 21.62 -38.26 10.86
N GLU A 81 22.09 -39.00 11.85
CA GLU A 81 21.58 -40.34 12.10
C GLU A 81 20.16 -40.19 12.68
N TYR A 82 19.15 -40.53 11.87
CA TYR A 82 17.80 -40.70 12.36
C TYR A 82 17.72 -42.12 12.94
N THR A 83 17.78 -42.24 14.27
CA THR A 83 17.43 -43.51 14.94
C THR A 83 15.90 -43.68 14.86
N GLN A 84 15.46 -44.83 14.35
CA GLN A 84 14.04 -45.25 14.28
C GLN A 84 13.46 -45.55 15.66
#